data_AF-A0A2D7ALC5-F1
#
_entry.id   AF-A0A2D7ALC5-F1
#
_cell.length_a   1.000
_cell.length_b   1.000
_cell.length_c   1.000
_cell.angle_alpha   90.00
_cell.angle_beta   90.00
_cell.angle_gamma   90.00
#
_symmetry.space_group_name_H-M   'P 1'
#
loop_
_entity.id
_entity.type
_entity.pdbx_description
1 polymer ?
#
loop_
_entity_poly.entity_id
_entity_poly.type
_entity_poly.pdbx_seq_one_letter_code
_entity_poly.pdbx_strand_id
1 'polypeptide(L)' 'MHDLIKSLHDSGLGYRKIAKLLNAKKIKTIRGNLWESNQVYSVLKRYKERLKRLEFINKEYEMIWSRMKIKYETN' A
#
# COMPACT_ATOMS: atom_id res chain seq x y z
N MET A 1 -4.71 11.54 2.49
CA MET A 1 -5.53 10.57 3.27
C MET A 1 -4.68 9.58 4.05
N HIS A 2 -3.73 8.88 3.40
CA HIS A 2 -2.80 7.98 4.10
C HIS A 2 -2.07 8.68 5.27
N ASP A 3 -1.52 9.88 5.05
CA ASP A 3 -0.64 10.52 6.03
C ASP A 3 -1.36 10.90 7.33
N LEU A 4 -2.63 11.32 7.23
CA LEU A 4 -3.49 11.56 8.38
C LEU A 4 -3.75 10.27 9.18
N ILE A 5 -4.05 9.17 8.48
CA ILE A 5 -4.29 7.88 9.14
C ILE A 5 -3.00 7.37 9.80
N LYS A 6 -1.87 7.54 9.12
CA LYS A 6 -0.56 7.17 9.62
C LYS A 6 -0.17 7.99 10.85
N SER A 7 -0.31 9.31 10.84
CA SER A 7 0.03 10.14 12.01
C SER A 7 -0.82 9.80 13.23
N LEU A 8 -2.13 9.55 13.04
CA LEU A 8 -3.01 9.10 14.12
C LEU A 8 -2.59 7.73 14.64
N HIS A 9 -2.23 6.79 13.76
CA HIS A 9 -1.78 5.48 14.18
C HIS A 9 -0.43 5.53 14.92
N ASP A 10 0.52 6.31 14.40
CA ASP A 10 1.84 6.53 15.00
C ASP A 10 1.72 7.22 16.37
N SER A 11 0.68 8.03 16.59
CA SER A 11 0.34 8.60 17.92
C SER A 11 -0.28 7.61 18.91
N GLY A 12 -0.43 6.33 18.52
CA GLY A 12 -0.94 5.25 19.38
C GLY A 12 -2.45 5.00 19.28
N LEU A 13 -3.17 5.66 18.37
CA LEU A 13 -4.59 5.36 18.16
C LEU A 13 -4.77 4.00 17.46
N GLY A 14 -5.59 3.14 18.05
CA GLY A 14 -6.04 1.91 17.42
C GLY A 14 -7.03 2.16 16.28
N TYR A 15 -7.13 1.23 15.32
CA TYR A 15 -7.90 1.41 14.08
C TYR A 15 -9.37 1.78 14.29
N ARG A 16 -10.05 1.23 15.31
CA ARG A 16 -11.44 1.60 15.63
C ARG A 16 -11.57 3.06 16.05
N LYS A 17 -10.63 3.57 16.86
CA LYS A 17 -10.64 4.96 17.32
C LYS A 17 -10.39 5.91 16.15
N ILE A 18 -9.47 5.55 15.25
CA ILE A 18 -9.21 6.30 14.02
C ILE A 18 -10.47 6.37 13.16
N ALA A 19 -11.12 5.24 12.88
CA ALA A 19 -12.35 5.21 12.07
C ALA A 19 -13.46 6.09 12.67
N LYS A 20 -13.68 5.99 13.99
CA LYS A 20 -14.65 6.84 14.71
C LYS A 20 -14.29 8.33 14.58
N LEU A 21 -13.03 8.69 14.75
CA LEU A 21 -12.55 10.07 14.65
C LEU A 21 -12.74 10.63 13.22
N LEU A 22 -12.44 9.85 12.19
CA LEU A 22 -12.66 10.25 10.79
C LEU A 22 -14.15 10.47 10.49
N ASN A 23 -15.02 9.58 10.96
CA ASN A 23 -16.47 9.70 10.80
C ASN A 23 -17.03 10.91 11.57
N ALA A 24 -16.56 11.13 12.80
CA ALA A 24 -16.94 12.30 13.61
C ALA A 24 -16.54 13.62 12.93
N LYS A 25 -15.39 13.64 12.25
CA LYS A 25 -14.92 14.77 11.43
C LYS A 25 -15.63 14.87 10.06
N LYS A 26 -16.63 14.03 9.79
CA LYS A 26 -17.36 13.93 8.50
C LYS A 26 -16.46 13.67 7.29
N ILE A 27 -15.28 13.10 7.52
CA ILE A 27 -14.35 12.73 6.46
C ILE A 27 -14.79 11.39 5.88
N LYS A 28 -15.19 11.37 4.62
CA LYS A 28 -15.59 10.13 3.93
C LYS A 28 -14.40 9.43 3.28
N THR A 29 -14.56 8.15 2.99
CA THR A 29 -13.63 7.42 2.12
C THR A 29 -13.67 8.00 0.69
N ILE A 30 -12.70 7.63 -0.15
CA ILE A 30 -12.66 8.05 -1.57
C ILE A 30 -13.95 7.69 -2.31
N ARG A 31 -14.62 6.59 -1.91
CA ARG A 31 -15.89 6.13 -2.49
C ARG A 31 -17.13 6.76 -1.84
N GLY A 32 -16.96 7.68 -0.90
CA GLY A 32 -18.07 8.34 -0.19
C GLY A 32 -18.65 7.57 1.00
N ASN A 33 -18.12 6.39 1.33
CA ASN A 33 -18.57 5.59 2.47
C ASN A 33 -17.98 6.07 3.80
N LEU A 34 -18.63 5.70 4.91
CA LEU A 34 -18.07 5.84 6.26
C LEU A 34 -16.84 4.95 6.45
N TRP A 35 -15.99 5.35 7.39
CA TRP A 35 -14.82 4.59 7.79
C TRP A 35 -15.16 3.45 8.73
N GLU A 36 -14.64 2.28 8.39
CA GLU A 36 -14.57 1.13 9.28
C GLU A 36 -13.11 0.80 9.63
N SER A 37 -12.89 0.05 10.71
CA SER A 37 -11.55 -0.28 11.20
C SER A 37 -10.70 -1.10 10.21
N ASN A 38 -11.33 -2.00 9.45
CA ASN A 38 -10.73 -2.78 8.35
C ASN A 38 -10.22 -1.87 7.21
N GLN A 39 -10.91 -0.77 6.91
CA GLN A 39 -10.51 0.19 5.88
C GLN A 39 -9.28 0.97 6.31
N VAL A 40 -9.22 1.40 7.58
CA VAL A 40 -8.05 2.05 8.16
C VAL A 40 -6.82 1.15 8.06
N TYR A 41 -6.94 -0.11 8.49
CA TYR A 41 -5.87 -1.10 8.36
C TYR A 41 -5.45 -1.31 6.89
N SER A 42 -6.42 -1.43 5.99
CA SER A 42 -6.17 -1.65 4.56
C SER A 42 -5.37 -0.52 3.91
N VAL A 43 -5.63 0.74 4.29
CA VAL A 43 -4.87 1.91 3.81
C VAL A 43 -3.40 1.81 4.22
N LEU A 44 -3.12 1.52 5.49
CA LEU A 44 -1.75 1.38 6.01
C LEU A 44 -1.02 0.19 5.37
N LYS A 45 -1.71 -0.96 5.25
CA LYS A 45 -1.17 -2.16 4.61
C LYS A 45 -0.77 -1.90 3.15
N ARG A 46 -1.67 -1.33 2.35
CA ARG A 46 -1.42 -1.06 0.92
C ARG A 46 -0.28 -0.06 0.71
N TYR A 47 -0.12 0.91 1.60
CA TYR A 47 1.01 1.82 1.55
C TYR A 47 2.34 1.10 1.79
N LYS A 48 2.40 0.20 2.79
CA LYS A 48 3.59 -0.63 3.03
C LYS A 48 3.94 -1.51 1.83
N GLU A 49 2.94 -2.11 1.19
CA GLU A 49 3.15 -2.89 -0.05
C GLU A 49 3.67 -2.03 -1.20
N ARG A 50 3.16 -0.80 -1.34
CA ARG A 50 3.65 0.16 -2.33
C ARG A 50 5.13 0.48 -2.12
N LEU A 51 5.55 0.73 -0.88
CA LEU A 51 6.95 1.00 -0.56
C LEU A 51 7.86 -0.17 -0.95
N LYS A 52 7.46 -1.41 -0.62
CA LYS A 52 8.20 -2.62 -1.03
C LYS A 52 8.32 -2.75 -2.55
N ARG A 53 7.27 -2.42 -3.30
CA ARG A 53 7.33 -2.43 -4.77
C ARG A 53 8.30 -1.38 -5.31
N LEU A 54 8.31 -0.18 -4.75
CA LEU A 54 9.25 0.87 -5.15
C LEU A 54 10.69 0.49 -4.84
N GLU A 55 10.93 -0.12 -3.67
CA GLU A 55 12.25 -0.65 -3.30
C GLU A 55 12.73 -1.73 -4.28
N PHE A 56 11.83 -2.63 -4.70
CA PHE A 56 12.15 -3.65 -5.70
C PHE A 56 12.44 -3.05 -7.09
N ILE A 57 11.66 -2.05 -7.53
CA ILE A 57 11.85 -1.38 -8.83
C ILE A 57 13.15 -0.59 -8.85
N ASN A 58 13.47 0.11 -7.77
CA ASN A 58 14.68 0.92 -7.65
C ASN A 58 15.93 0.09 -7.31
N LYS A 59 15.78 -1.22 -7.11
CA LYS A 59 16.91 -2.10 -6.86
C LYS A 59 17.67 -2.29 -8.16
N GLU A 60 18.89 -1.78 -8.20
CA GLU A 60 19.81 -2.07 -9.29
C GLU A 60 20.28 -3.53 -9.17
N TYR A 61 20.16 -4.27 -10.27
CA TYR A 61 20.66 -5.61 -10.41
C TYR A 61 21.84 -5.58 -11.38
N GLU A 62 22.92 -6.27 -11.02
CA GLU A 62 24.01 -6.49 -11.96
C GLU A 62 23.47 -7.22 -13.20
N MET A 63 23.83 -6.73 -14.39
CA MET A 63 23.41 -7.34 -15.64
C MET A 63 24.15 -8.66 -15.84
N ILE A 64 23.51 -9.76 -15.43
CA ILE A 64 24.01 -11.10 -15.68
C ILE A 64 23.56 -11.53 -17.08
N TRP A 65 24.50 -11.59 -18.03
CA TRP A 65 24.24 -12.20 -19.33
C TRP A 65 23.95 -13.69 -19.17
N SER A 66 22.68 -14.09 -19.31
CA SER A 66 22.30 -15.50 -19.28
C SER A 66 22.56 -16.18 -20.63
N ARG A 67 22.75 -17.51 -20.63
CA ARG A 67 22.92 -18.34 -21.84
C ARG A 67 21.60 -18.60 -22.56
N MET A 68 20.72 -17.60 -22.66
CA MET A 68 19.44 -17.76 -23.34
C MET A 68 19.70 -18.13 -24.81
N LYS A 69 19.21 -19.30 -25.23
CA LYS A 69 19.34 -19.80 -26.61
C LYS A 69 17.95 -19.86 -27.23
N ILE A 70 17.78 -19.18 -28.36
CA ILE A 70 16.58 -19.27 -29.19
C ILE A 70 16.75 -20.50 -30.10
N LYS A 71 15.79 -21.43 -30.07
CA LYS A 71 15.69 -22.53 -31.02
C LYS A 71 14.48 -22.30 -31.90
N TYR A 72 14.66 -22.43 -33.20
CA TYR A 72 13.56 -22.46 -34.17
C TYR A 72 13.27 -23.93 -34.50
N GLU A 73 12.00 -24.32 -34.43
CA GLU A 73 11.53 -25.58 -34.96
C GLU A 73 10.87 -25.30 -36.32
N THR A 74 11.38 -25.92 -37.37
CA THR A 74 10.73 -25.97 -38.68
C THR A 74 9.91 -27.26 -38.75
N ASN A 75 8.59 -27.12 -38.99
CA ASN A 75 7.65 -28.23 -39.20
C ASN A 75 7.94 -29.00 -40.49
#